data_AF-A0A967WSF8-F1
#
_entry.id   AF-A0A967WSF8-F1
#
_cell.length_a   1.000
_cell.length_b   1.000
_cell.length_c   1.000
_cell.angle_alpha   90.00
_cell.angle_beta   90.00
_cell.angle_gamma   90.00
#
_symmetry.space_group_name_H-M   'P 1'
#
loop_
_entity.id
_entity.type
_entity.pdbx_description
1 polymer ?
#
loop_
_entity_poly.entity_id
_entity_poly.type
_entity_poly.pdbx_seq_one_letter_code
_entity_poly.pdbx_strand_id
1 'polypeptide(L)' 'VVVGFGQIDGRKVAIAAQDFTIIGGSFSEAQAQKVCKVLDLALGSGTPIIFLNDSVGARIQEGVWSLAGY' A
#
# COMPACT_ATOMS: atom_id res chain seq x y z
N VAL A 1 4.05 0.50 5.47
CA VAL A 1 3.30 -0.43 4.59
C VAL A 1 4.17 -1.62 4.19
N VAL A 2 3.64 -2.83 4.36
CA VAL A 2 4.16 -4.07 3.78
C VAL A 2 3.36 -4.34 2.50
N VAL A 3 4.04 -4.72 1.42
CA VAL A 3 3.40 -5.06 0.14
C VAL A 3 3.97 -6.37 -0.37
N GLY A 4 3.18 -7.13 -1.12
CA GLY A 4 3.66 -8.37 -1.69
C GLY A 4 2.58 -9.15 -2.45
N PHE A 5 2.91 -10.41 -2.73
CA PHE A 5 2.01 -11.37 -3.37
C PHE A 5 1.91 -12.62 -2.51
N GLY A 6 0.75 -13.26 -2.56
CA GLY A 6 0.47 -14.52 -1.89
C GLY A 6 -0.58 -15.32 -2.65
N GLN A 7 -1.15 -16.31 -1.97
CA GLN A 7 -2.28 -17.08 -2.48
C GLN A 7 -3.36 -17.20 -1.41
N ILE A 8 -4.62 -17.07 -1.83
CA ILE A 8 -5.80 -17.36 -1.02
C ILE A 8 -6.59 -18.43 -1.78
N ASP A 9 -6.80 -19.59 -1.16
CA ASP A 9 -7.45 -20.75 -1.78
C ASP A 9 -6.85 -21.12 -3.15
N GLY A 10 -5.52 -21.08 -3.25
CA GLY A 10 -4.78 -21.37 -4.50
C GLY A 10 -4.85 -20.27 -5.57
N ARG A 11 -5.59 -19.19 -5.33
CA ARG A 11 -5.68 -18.04 -6.25
C ARG A 11 -4.62 -17.02 -5.86
N LYS A 12 -3.80 -16.61 -6.83
CA LYS A 12 -2.81 -15.54 -6.64
C LYS A 12 -3.52 -14.26 -6.19
N VAL A 13 -2.95 -13.57 -5.20
CA VAL A 13 -3.42 -12.27 -4.73
C VAL A 13 -2.24 -11.34 -4.50
N ALA A 14 -2.43 -10.05 -4.75
CA ALA A 14 -1.57 -8.99 -4.28
C ALA A 14 -2.09 -8.48 -2.94
N ILE A 15 -1.19 -8.02 -2.06
CA ILE A 15 -1.56 -7.45 -0.78
C ILE A 15 -0.76 -6.19 -0.48
N ALA A 16 -1.43 -5.19 0.09
CA ALA A 16 -0.83 -4.08 0.81
C ALA A 16 -1.40 -4.05 2.23
N ALA A 17 -0.55 -3.85 3.24
CA ALA A 17 -0.95 -3.76 4.63
C ALA A 17 -0.21 -2.61 5.31
N GLN A 18 -0.94 -1.60 5.75
CA GLN A 18 -0.38 -0.54 6.57
C GLN A 18 -0.10 -1.07 7.98
N ASP A 19 0.84 -0.41 8.66
CA ASP A 19 1.26 -0.79 10.01
C ASP A 19 1.16 0.47 10.87
N PHE A 20 0.12 0.52 11.71
CA PHE A 20 -0.15 1.64 12.58
C PHE A 20 0.98 1.90 13.59
N THR A 21 1.73 0.87 13.97
CA THR A 21 2.82 0.98 14.96
C THR A 21 3.99 1.83 14.44
N ILE A 22 4.08 2.02 13.11
CA ILE A 22 5.10 2.84 12.46
C ILE A 22 4.52 4.20 12.08
N ILE A 23 4.73 5.19 12.94
CA ILE A 23 4.32 6.59 12.73
C ILE A 23 2.80 6.69 12.43
N GLY A 24 1.98 5.97 13.20
CA GLY A 24 0.52 5.94 13.04
C GLY A 24 0.05 5.34 11.72
N GLY A 25 0.90 4.58 11.02
CA GLY A 25 0.62 4.10 9.67
C GLY A 25 0.50 5.21 8.63
N SER A 26 0.89 6.45 8.98
CA SER A 26 0.72 7.63 8.12
C SER A 26 1.32 7.42 6.72
N PHE A 27 0.56 7.83 5.72
CA PHE A 27 0.82 7.58 4.31
C PHE A 27 1.88 8.53 3.78
N SER A 28 3.08 8.00 3.52
CA SER A 28 4.21 8.75 2.96
C SER A 28 4.32 8.61 1.45
N GLU A 29 5.12 9.47 0.82
CA GLU A 29 5.52 9.31 -0.59
C GLU A 29 6.10 7.91 -0.84
N ALA A 30 6.97 7.44 0.06
CA ALA A 30 7.55 6.09 -0.06
C ALA A 30 6.49 4.97 0.10
N GLN A 31 5.46 5.16 0.93
CA GLN A 31 4.35 4.21 1.00
C GLN A 31 3.56 4.20 -0.32
N ALA A 32 3.27 5.38 -0.87
CA ALA A 32 2.59 5.53 -2.15
C ALA A 32 3.33 4.80 -3.27
N GLN A 33 4.64 5.02 -3.40
CA GLN A 33 5.46 4.35 -4.42
C GLN A 33 5.40 2.81 -4.30
N LYS A 34 5.45 2.26 -3.08
CA LYS A 34 5.30 0.81 -2.85
C LYS A 34 3.92 0.28 -3.22
N VAL A 35 2.87 1.02 -2.85
CA VAL A 35 1.47 0.64 -3.14
C VAL A 35 1.17 0.72 -4.64
N CYS A 36 1.56 1.81 -5.30
CA CYS A 36 1.42 1.95 -6.76
C CYS A 36 2.18 0.84 -7.49
N LYS A 37 3.40 0.49 -7.05
CA LYS A 37 4.16 -0.59 -7.68
C LYS A 37 3.46 -1.94 -7.60
N VAL A 38 2.86 -2.28 -6.45
CA VAL A 38 2.14 -3.57 -6.32
C VAL A 38 0.81 -3.54 -7.09
N LEU A 39 0.14 -2.38 -7.15
CA LEU A 39 -1.06 -2.17 -7.97
C LEU A 39 -0.76 -2.38 -9.47
N ASP A 40 0.32 -1.78 -9.99
CA ASP A 40 0.72 -1.94 -11.40
C ASP A 40 0.99 -3.40 -11.75
N LEU A 41 1.70 -4.11 -10.88
CA LEU A 41 2.02 -5.52 -11.05
C LEU A 41 0.77 -6.42 -10.93
N ALA A 42 -0.16 -6.08 -10.03
CA ALA A 42 -1.42 -6.77 -9.89
C ALA A 42 -2.29 -6.58 -11.13
N LEU A 43 -2.41 -5.33 -11.62
CA LEU A 43 -3.14 -4.97 -12.83
C LEU A 43 -2.58 -5.69 -14.06
N GLY A 44 -1.26 -5.66 -14.26
CA GLY A 44 -0.59 -6.30 -15.39
C GLY A 44 -0.72 -7.82 -15.41
N SER A 45 -1.05 -8.45 -14.28
CA SER A 45 -1.25 -9.91 -14.17
C SER A 45 -2.70 -10.33 -13.96
N GLY A 46 -3.65 -9.38 -13.95
CA GLY A 46 -5.06 -9.66 -13.63
C GLY A 46 -5.26 -10.24 -12.22
N THR A 47 -4.34 -9.97 -11.30
CA THR A 47 -4.34 -10.51 -9.94
C THR A 47 -5.20 -9.62 -9.02
N PRO A 48 -6.16 -10.16 -8.26
CA PRO A 48 -6.88 -9.39 -7.25
C PRO A 48 -5.94 -8.77 -6.22
N ILE A 49 -6.22 -7.55 -5.78
CA ILE A 49 -5.47 -6.89 -4.71
C ILE A 49 -6.35 -6.70 -3.47
N ILE A 50 -5.76 -6.95 -2.30
CA ILE A 50 -6.37 -6.67 -0.99
C ILE A 50 -5.54 -5.59 -0.31
N PHE A 51 -6.21 -4.56 0.22
CA PHE A 51 -5.56 -3.52 1.00
C PHE A 51 -6.12 -3.51 2.43
N LEU A 52 -5.27 -3.84 3.39
CA LEU A 52 -5.52 -3.66 4.82
C LEU A 52 -5.12 -2.24 5.23
N ASN A 53 -6.12 -1.38 5.34
CA ASN A 53 -5.95 0.02 5.73
C ASN A 53 -5.90 0.14 7.25
N ASP A 54 -4.79 0.67 7.75
CA ASP A 54 -4.56 0.92 9.18
C ASP A 54 -3.62 2.12 9.31
N SER A 55 -4.19 3.30 9.10
CA SER A 55 -3.47 4.56 8.93
C SER A 55 -4.28 5.75 9.41
N VAL A 56 -3.60 6.73 10.02
CA VAL A 56 -4.18 8.02 10.40
C VAL A 56 -4.34 9.01 9.24
N GLY A 57 -3.98 8.62 8.00
CA GLY A 57 -4.07 9.47 6.82
C GLY A 57 -2.71 9.95 6.32
N ALA A 58 -2.67 11.12 5.69
CA ALA A 58 -1.45 11.72 5.16
C ALA A 58 -0.37 11.94 6.21
N ARG A 59 0.88 11.67 5.84
CA ARG A 59 2.02 12.02 6.68
C ARG A 59 2.29 13.52 6.58
N ILE A 60 1.76 14.25 7.55
CA ILE A 60 1.85 15.71 7.66
C ILE A 60 3.30 16.21 7.50
N GLN A 61 4.26 15.46 8.04
CA GLN A 61 5.69 15.78 8.00
C GLN A 61 6.27 15.82 6.57
N GLU A 62 5.64 15.13 5.62
CA GLU A 62 6.04 15.11 4.21
C GLU A 62 5.20 16.07 3.34
N GLY A 63 4.19 16.73 3.92
CA GLY A 63 3.42 17.80 3.27
C GLY A 63 2.87 17.41 1.89
N VAL A 64 3.20 18.22 0.88
CA VAL A 64 2.74 18.02 -0.50
C VAL A 64 3.20 16.71 -1.14
N TRP A 65 4.30 16.12 -0.66
CA TRP A 65 4.79 14.84 -1.17
C TRP A 65 3.90 13.67 -0.75
N SER A 66 3.39 13.73 0.49
CA SER A 66 2.38 12.79 0.97
C SER A 66 1.07 12.94 0.19
N LEU A 67 0.66 14.19 -0.09
CA LEU A 67 -0.54 14.49 -0.88
C LEU A 67 -0.42 14.02 -2.33
N ALA A 68 0.74 14.18 -2.96
CA ALA A 68 0.98 13.75 -4.34
C ALA A 68 0.94 12.22 -4.50
N GLY A 69 1.19 11.48 -3.41
CA GLY A 69 1.12 10.03 -3.40
C GLY A 69 -0.28 9.45 -3.14
N TYR A 70 -1.20 10.26 -2.61
CA TYR A 70 -2.58 9.87 -2.31
C TYR A 70 -3.43 9.72 -3.57
#